data_AF-A0AAE1JYJ8-F1
#
_entry.id   AF-A0AAE1JYJ8-F1
#
_cell.length_a   1.000
_cell.length_b   1.000
_cell.length_c   1.000
_cell.angle_alpha   90.00
_cell.angle_beta   90.00
_cell.angle_gamma   90.00
#
_symmetry.space_group_name_H-M   'P 1'
#
loop_
_entity.id
_entity.type
_entity.pdbx_description
1 polymer ?
#
loop_
_entity_poly.entity_id
_entity_poly.type
_entity_poly.pdbx_seq_one_letter_code
_entity_poly.pdbx_strand_id
1 'polypeptide(L)'
;MEPRVASDPCLTKVGDVASNMEDFTHSAYEILAVLDKIEKQLNEFEHFYQSTSNIQTSSNSKGCSKDKGREKHFISAERQQQNAFRREAAAAKRMQELMRQFSTIFRQITQHKWAWPFLEPVDVEGLELHDYYEVIEKPMDFGTIKSKMEAKDGTGYKNV
;
A
#
# COMPACT_ATOMS: atom_id res chain seq x y z
N MET A 1 27.85 65.16 -54.68
CA MET A 1 28.31 64.70 -53.36
C MET A 1 27.26 65.11 -52.35
N GLU A 2 26.45 64.17 -51.88
CA GLU A 2 25.50 64.40 -50.77
C GLU A 2 26.02 63.69 -49.51
N PRO A 3 25.83 64.26 -48.31
CA PRO A 3 26.22 63.61 -47.06
C PRO A 3 25.11 62.67 -46.58
N ARG A 4 25.49 61.45 -46.18
CA ARG A 4 24.60 60.51 -45.48
C ARG A 4 24.41 60.97 -44.04
N VAL A 5 23.17 61.27 -43.66
CA VAL A 5 22.75 61.40 -42.25
C VAL A 5 22.60 59.99 -41.68
N ALA A 6 23.37 59.69 -40.64
CA ALA A 6 23.30 58.43 -39.91
C ALA A 6 21.95 58.30 -39.19
N SER A 7 21.36 57.11 -39.30
CA SER A 7 20.15 56.71 -38.61
C SER A 7 20.51 56.37 -37.16
N ASP A 8 19.85 56.98 -36.19
CA ASP A 8 19.81 56.49 -34.80
C ASP A 8 18.56 55.61 -34.61
N PRO A 9 18.69 54.28 -34.41
CA PRO A 9 17.59 53.44 -34.00
C PRO A 9 17.81 52.97 -32.56
N CYS A 10 17.91 53.90 -31.60
CA CYS A 10 17.79 53.54 -30.19
C CYS A 10 16.37 53.83 -29.70
N LEU A 11 15.43 52.97 -30.12
CA LEU A 11 14.12 52.85 -29.48
C LEU A 11 13.81 51.35 -29.30
N THR A 12 14.53 50.72 -28.37
CA THR A 12 14.22 49.37 -27.90
C THR A 12 12.88 49.36 -27.16
N LYS A 13 11.98 48.52 -27.67
CA LYS A 13 10.61 48.29 -27.21
C LYS A 13 10.52 48.02 -25.70
N VAL A 14 9.80 48.88 -24.98
CA VAL A 14 9.35 48.66 -23.59
C VAL A 14 7.99 47.92 -23.60
N GLY A 15 7.83 46.92 -24.49
CA GLY A 15 6.53 46.30 -24.79
C GLY A 15 6.37 44.83 -24.43
N ASP A 16 7.46 44.07 -24.26
CA ASP A 16 7.40 42.60 -24.27
C ASP A 16 7.69 41.93 -22.91
N VAL A 17 7.92 42.69 -21.83
CA VAL A 17 8.24 42.12 -20.49
C VAL A 17 6.98 41.86 -19.66
N ALA A 18 5.91 42.65 -19.84
CA ALA A 18 4.69 42.53 -19.05
C ALA A 18 3.92 41.22 -19.33
N SER A 19 3.80 40.85 -20.62
CA SER A 19 3.11 39.61 -21.03
C SER A 19 3.77 38.36 -20.47
N ASN A 20 5.11 38.31 -20.49
CA ASN A 20 5.86 37.17 -19.96
C ASN A 20 5.75 37.04 -18.43
N MET A 21 5.58 38.15 -17.71
CA MET A 21 5.42 38.14 -16.26
C MET A 21 4.01 37.65 -15.87
N GLU A 22 2.99 38.01 -16.65
CA GLU A 22 1.62 37.52 -16.45
C GLU A 22 1.50 36.02 -16.70
N ASP A 23 2.12 35.50 -17.76
CA ASP A 23 2.16 34.05 -18.05
C ASP A 23 2.87 33.27 -16.93
N PHE A 24 3.96 33.81 -16.40
CA PHE A 24 4.67 33.20 -15.28
C PHE A 24 3.84 33.23 -13.99
N THR A 25 3.12 34.33 -13.73
CA THR A 25 2.22 34.41 -12.57
C THR A 25 1.07 33.42 -12.68
N HIS A 26 0.48 33.25 -13.87
CA HIS A 26 -0.57 32.27 -14.10
C HIS A 26 -0.06 30.84 -13.86
N SER A 27 1.12 30.51 -14.37
CA SER A 27 1.76 29.22 -14.09
C SER A 27 2.02 29.01 -12.59
N ALA A 28 2.47 30.04 -11.87
CA ALA A 28 2.68 29.96 -10.43
C ALA A 28 1.36 29.72 -9.65
N TYR A 29 0.26 30.38 -10.04
CA TYR A 29 -1.05 30.14 -9.44
C TYR A 29 -1.57 28.73 -9.72
N GLU A 30 -1.37 28.21 -10.93
CA GLU A 30 -1.71 26.83 -11.28
C GLU A 30 -0.89 25.83 -10.45
N ILE A 31 0.42 26.07 -10.27
CA ILE A 31 1.26 25.24 -9.42
C ILE A 31 0.79 25.28 -7.96
N LEU A 32 0.47 26.45 -7.42
CA LEU A 32 -0.08 26.61 -6.07
C LEU A 32 -1.40 25.83 -5.91
N ALA A 33 -2.29 25.89 -6.90
CA ALA A 33 -3.55 25.16 -6.89
C ALA A 33 -3.32 23.63 -6.90
N VAL A 34 -2.31 23.15 -7.62
CA VAL A 34 -1.92 21.74 -7.61
C VAL A 34 -1.34 21.32 -6.26
N LEU A 35 -0.52 22.17 -5.62
CA LEU A 35 0.02 21.90 -4.29
C LEU A 35 -1.08 21.78 -3.23
N ASP A 36 -2.05 22.71 -3.21
CA ASP A 36 -3.22 22.65 -2.31
C ASP A 36 -4.02 21.36 -2.51
N LYS A 37 -4.17 20.93 -3.76
CA LYS A 37 -4.88 19.69 -4.10
C LYS A 37 -4.14 18.46 -3.57
N ILE A 38 -2.81 18.42 -3.70
CA ILE A 38 -1.99 17.32 -3.20
C ILE A 38 -2.03 17.28 -1.65
N GLU A 39 -1.91 18.43 -0.99
CA GLU A 39 -1.99 18.51 0.47
C GLU A 39 -3.32 18.00 1.00
N LYS A 40 -4.43 18.39 0.35
CA LYS A 40 -5.76 17.87 0.69
C LYS A 40 -5.83 16.35 0.55
N GLN A 41 -5.27 15.79 -0.53
CA GLN A 41 -5.26 14.34 -0.73
C GLN A 41 -4.40 13.61 0.30
N LEU A 42 -3.27 14.19 0.72
CA LEU A 42 -2.43 13.63 1.78
C LEU A 42 -3.16 13.63 3.13
N ASN A 43 -3.86 14.71 3.48
CA ASN A 43 -4.65 14.78 4.71
C ASN A 43 -5.80 13.76 4.73
N GLU A 44 -6.51 13.58 3.61
CA GLU A 44 -7.55 12.54 3.49
C GLU A 44 -6.97 11.13 3.68
N PHE A 45 -5.80 10.87 3.09
CA PHE A 45 -5.09 9.60 3.24
C PHE A 45 -4.61 9.37 4.68
N GLU A 46 -4.06 10.39 5.34
CA GLU A 46 -3.57 10.27 6.71
C GLU A 46 -4.70 10.00 7.72
N HIS A 47 -5.83 10.69 7.59
CA HIS A 47 -7.01 10.43 8.40
C HIS A 47 -7.55 9.01 8.24
N PHE A 48 -7.44 8.43 7.05
CA PHE A 48 -7.83 7.04 6.80
C PHE A 48 -7.00 6.04 7.63
N TYR A 49 -5.67 6.24 7.73
CA TYR A 49 -4.81 5.35 8.52
C TYR A 49 -5.03 5.50 10.02
N GLN A 50 -5.16 6.73 10.52
CA GLN A 50 -5.42 6.99 11.94
C GLN A 50 -6.80 6.46 12.38
N SER A 51 -7.79 6.48 11.50
CA SER A 51 -9.11 5.92 11.76
C SER A 51 -9.09 4.39 11.84
N THR A 52 -8.20 3.74 11.10
CA THR A 52 -8.15 2.28 10.99
C THR A 52 -7.38 1.64 12.16
N SER A 53 -6.48 2.37 12.84
CA SER A 53 -5.70 1.85 13.99
C SER A 53 -6.49 1.72 15.31
N ASN A 54 -7.70 2.29 15.43
CA ASN A 54 -8.48 2.30 16.68
C ASN A 54 -9.46 1.11 16.89
N ILE A 55 -9.48 0.11 16.01
CA ILE A 55 -10.49 -0.97 16.04
C ILE A 55 -10.07 -2.22 16.86
N GLN A 56 -8.88 -2.26 17.47
CA GLN A 56 -8.41 -3.46 18.18
C GLN A 56 -7.82 -3.19 19.58
N THR A 57 -8.64 -2.86 20.58
CA THR A 57 -8.36 -3.15 22.00
C THR A 57 -9.59 -2.93 22.88
N SER A 58 -10.51 -3.91 22.95
CA SER A 58 -11.41 -4.05 24.10
C SER A 58 -12.12 -5.41 24.04
N SER A 59 -11.57 -6.39 24.76
CA SER A 59 -12.39 -7.49 25.25
C SER A 59 -12.05 -7.75 26.72
N ASN A 60 -12.89 -7.14 27.53
CA ASN A 60 -13.11 -7.37 28.93
C ASN A 60 -13.37 -8.86 29.21
N SER A 61 -12.66 -9.46 30.17
CA SER A 61 -13.15 -10.68 30.83
C SER A 61 -12.85 -10.64 32.32
N LYS A 62 -13.79 -10.03 33.05
CA LYS A 62 -14.07 -10.36 34.45
C LYS A 62 -14.71 -11.75 34.50
N GLY A 63 -14.21 -12.63 35.36
CA GLY A 63 -14.82 -13.95 35.57
C GLY A 63 -14.19 -14.73 36.69
N CYS A 64 -14.55 -14.37 37.92
CA CYS A 64 -14.35 -15.17 39.14
C CYS A 64 -15.14 -16.49 39.03
N SER A 65 -14.58 -17.61 39.47
CA SER A 65 -15.37 -18.81 39.79
C SER A 65 -14.71 -19.61 40.91
N LYS A 66 -15.44 -19.71 42.00
CA LYS A 66 -15.21 -20.53 43.18
C LYS A 66 -16.23 -21.66 43.10
N ASP A 67 -15.79 -22.92 43.12
CA ASP A 67 -16.30 -23.99 43.99
C ASP A 67 -15.96 -25.42 43.48
N LYS A 68 -15.79 -26.29 44.48
CA LYS A 68 -15.38 -27.70 44.55
C LYS A 68 -16.32 -28.67 43.82
N GLY A 69 -15.81 -29.88 43.55
CA GLY A 69 -16.65 -31.07 43.37
C GLY A 69 -16.03 -32.12 42.45
N ARG A 70 -15.41 -33.13 43.05
CA ARG A 70 -14.63 -34.19 42.42
C ARG A 70 -15.54 -35.28 41.82
N GLU A 71 -15.85 -35.16 40.52
CA GLU A 71 -16.39 -36.26 39.69
C GLU A 71 -16.18 -35.95 38.19
N LYS A 72 -14.93 -35.71 37.76
CA LYS A 72 -14.66 -35.09 36.43
C LYS A 72 -13.42 -35.63 35.69
N HIS A 73 -12.97 -36.85 35.93
CA HIS A 73 -11.75 -37.33 35.25
C HIS A 73 -11.97 -37.92 33.85
N PHE A 74 -13.12 -38.55 33.55
CA PHE A 74 -13.36 -39.16 32.23
C PHE A 74 -14.10 -38.23 31.24
N ILE A 75 -15.10 -37.48 31.72
CA ILE A 75 -15.91 -36.56 30.89
C ILE A 75 -15.16 -35.25 30.54
N SER A 76 -14.12 -34.89 31.28
CA SER A 76 -13.38 -33.63 31.05
C SER A 76 -12.49 -33.69 29.82
N ALA A 77 -11.81 -34.81 29.58
CA ALA A 77 -10.93 -34.99 28.42
C ALA A 77 -11.70 -34.94 27.10
N GLU A 78 -12.88 -35.58 27.05
CA GLU A 78 -13.74 -35.59 25.86
C GLU A 78 -14.35 -34.21 25.56
N ARG A 79 -14.80 -33.47 26.59
CA ARG A 79 -15.21 -32.06 26.44
C ARG A 79 -14.04 -31.15 26.05
N GLN A 80 -12.82 -31.42 26.50
CA GLN A 80 -11.62 -30.66 26.12
C GLN A 80 -11.28 -30.87 24.65
N GLN A 81 -11.33 -32.11 24.17
CA GLN A 81 -11.10 -32.47 22.76
C GLN A 81 -12.14 -31.80 21.85
N GLN A 82 -13.43 -31.83 22.23
CA GLN A 82 -14.50 -31.19 21.47
C GLN A 82 -14.34 -29.66 21.42
N ASN A 83 -13.91 -29.04 22.52
CA ASN A 83 -13.63 -27.60 22.55
C ASN A 83 -12.40 -27.22 21.70
N ALA A 84 -11.36 -28.06 21.65
CA ALA A 84 -10.21 -27.86 20.78
C ALA A 84 -10.60 -27.92 19.30
N PHE A 85 -11.36 -28.95 18.89
CA PHE A 85 -11.85 -29.09 17.52
C PHE A 85 -12.74 -27.92 17.09
N ARG A 86 -13.60 -27.41 17.98
CA ARG A 86 -14.42 -26.22 17.70
C ARG A 86 -13.57 -24.96 17.51
N ARG A 87 -12.49 -24.79 18.29
CA ARG A 87 -11.56 -23.66 18.15
C ARG A 87 -10.77 -23.75 16.84
N GLU A 88 -10.32 -24.94 16.48
CA GLU A 88 -9.62 -25.19 15.22
C GLU A 88 -10.54 -24.94 14.01
N ALA A 89 -11.77 -25.45 14.03
CA ALA A 89 -12.76 -25.18 12.98
C ALA A 89 -13.09 -23.69 12.86
N ALA A 90 -13.19 -22.97 13.97
CA ALA A 90 -13.38 -21.51 13.96
C ALA A 90 -12.14 -20.77 13.43
N ALA A 91 -10.93 -21.24 13.72
CA ALA A 91 -9.69 -20.70 13.17
C ALA A 91 -9.59 -20.93 11.65
N ALA A 92 -9.91 -22.13 11.17
CA ALA A 92 -9.94 -22.46 9.76
C ALA A 92 -10.95 -21.60 8.98
N LYS A 93 -12.16 -21.40 9.53
CA LYS A 93 -13.16 -20.49 8.93
C LYS A 93 -12.66 -19.04 8.84
N ARG A 94 -12.00 -18.55 9.90
CA ARG A 94 -11.38 -17.21 9.88
C ARG A 94 -10.29 -17.11 8.82
N MET A 95 -9.42 -18.11 8.71
CA MET A 95 -8.36 -18.15 7.70
C MET A 95 -8.94 -18.17 6.28
N GLN A 96 -9.99 -18.97 6.04
CA GLN A 96 -10.67 -19.02 4.75
C GLN A 96 -11.23 -17.65 4.35
N GLU A 97 -11.84 -16.93 5.29
CA GLU A 97 -12.37 -15.59 5.04
C GLU A 97 -11.24 -14.60 4.72
N LEU A 98 -10.14 -14.63 5.49
CA LEU A 98 -8.97 -13.78 5.24
C LEU A 98 -8.39 -14.03 3.84
N MET A 99 -8.25 -15.30 3.43
CA MET A 99 -7.74 -15.64 2.09
C MET A 99 -8.69 -15.20 0.98
N ARG A 100 -10.00 -15.24 1.21
CA ARG A 100 -11.00 -14.70 0.26
C ARG A 100 -10.86 -13.19 0.08
N GLN A 101 -10.71 -12.46 1.19
CA GLN A 101 -10.49 -11.02 1.16
C GLN A 101 -9.17 -10.66 0.47
N PHE A 102 -8.09 -11.35 0.85
CA PHE A 102 -6.78 -11.17 0.24
C PHE A 102 -6.79 -11.43 -1.26
N SER A 103 -7.46 -12.50 -1.72
CA SER A 103 -7.61 -12.81 -3.15
C SER A 103 -8.31 -11.70 -3.93
N THR A 104 -9.23 -10.97 -3.29
CA THR A 104 -9.92 -9.84 -3.91
C THR A 104 -8.98 -8.64 -4.06
N ILE A 105 -8.23 -8.31 -3.02
CA ILE A 105 -7.23 -7.23 -3.04
C ILE A 105 -6.12 -7.55 -4.04
N PHE A 106 -5.61 -8.78 -4.00
CA PHE A 106 -4.56 -9.26 -4.89
C PHE A 106 -4.97 -9.13 -6.36
N ARG A 107 -6.21 -9.48 -6.71
CA ARG A 107 -6.75 -9.27 -8.05
C ARG A 107 -6.81 -7.79 -8.44
N GLN A 108 -7.20 -6.91 -7.52
CA GLN A 108 -7.28 -5.47 -7.80
C GLN A 108 -5.90 -4.87 -8.08
N ILE A 109 -4.89 -5.22 -7.27
CA ILE A 109 -3.54 -4.67 -7.44
C ILE A 109 -2.83 -5.23 -8.68
N THR A 110 -3.04 -6.52 -9.00
CA THR A 110 -2.41 -7.16 -10.18
C THR A 110 -3.01 -6.68 -11.50
N GLN A 111 -4.27 -6.23 -11.49
CA GLN A 111 -4.94 -5.66 -12.68
C GLN A 111 -4.67 -4.16 -12.86
N HIS A 112 -3.94 -3.53 -11.93
CA HIS A 112 -3.63 -2.12 -12.04
C HIS A 112 -2.70 -1.85 -13.23
N LYS A 113 -2.90 -0.73 -13.95
CA LYS A 113 -2.10 -0.36 -15.14
C LYS A 113 -0.59 -0.25 -14.90
N TRP A 114 -0.18 -0.06 -13.64
CA TRP A 114 1.22 0.05 -13.22
C TRP A 114 1.72 -1.21 -12.50
N ALA A 115 0.96 -2.30 -12.52
CA ALA A 115 1.34 -3.54 -11.88
C ALA A 115 2.47 -4.27 -12.64
N TRP A 116 2.68 -3.94 -13.92
CA TRP A 116 3.57 -4.67 -14.82
C TRP A 116 4.99 -4.92 -14.27
N PRO A 117 5.68 -4.00 -13.54
CA PRO A 117 7.02 -4.25 -13.02
C PRO A 117 7.04 -5.28 -11.87
N PHE A 118 5.88 -5.56 -11.30
CA PHE A 118 5.71 -6.44 -10.14
C PHE A 118 5.07 -7.76 -10.50
N LEU A 119 4.71 -8.00 -11.77
CA LEU A 119 4.03 -9.25 -12.18
C LEU A 119 4.97 -10.45 -12.14
N GLU A 120 6.26 -10.24 -12.33
CA GLU A 120 7.31 -11.25 -12.37
C GLU A 120 8.51 -10.80 -11.53
N PRO A 121 9.42 -11.72 -11.15
CA PRO A 121 10.67 -11.35 -10.50
C PRO A 121 11.46 -10.33 -11.33
N VAL A 122 12.23 -9.48 -10.66
CA VAL A 122 13.09 -8.50 -11.34
C VAL A 122 14.10 -9.21 -12.22
N ASP A 123 14.15 -8.83 -13.50
CA ASP A 123 15.15 -9.30 -14.47
C ASP A 123 16.48 -8.58 -14.24
N VAL A 124 17.23 -9.06 -13.26
CA VAL A 124 18.50 -8.47 -12.83
C VAL A 124 19.55 -8.50 -13.95
N GLU A 125 19.56 -9.56 -14.76
CA GLU A 125 20.51 -9.72 -15.86
C GLU A 125 20.15 -8.79 -17.03
N GLY A 126 18.89 -8.79 -17.47
CA GLY A 126 18.43 -7.95 -18.58
C GLY A 126 18.43 -6.45 -18.28
N LEU A 127 18.36 -6.07 -17.00
CA LEU A 127 18.43 -4.67 -16.55
C LEU A 127 19.82 -4.25 -16.07
N GLU A 128 20.82 -5.14 -16.11
CA GLU A 128 22.20 -4.88 -15.68
C GLU A 128 22.31 -4.37 -14.22
N LEU A 129 21.48 -4.89 -13.32
CA LEU A 129 21.40 -4.48 -11.92
C LEU A 129 22.38 -5.27 -11.03
N HIS A 130 23.68 -5.01 -11.17
CA HIS A 130 24.72 -5.83 -10.53
C HIS A 130 24.65 -5.91 -9.00
N ASP A 131 24.14 -4.87 -8.33
CA ASP A 131 24.03 -4.77 -6.87
C ASP A 131 22.62 -5.13 -6.35
N TYR A 132 21.70 -5.61 -7.20
CA TYR A 132 20.31 -5.81 -6.84
C TYR A 132 20.14 -6.70 -5.60
N TYR A 133 20.84 -7.84 -5.57
CA TYR A 133 20.76 -8.78 -4.44
C TYR A 133 21.63 -8.37 -3.24
N GLU A 134 22.49 -7.36 -3.39
CA GLU A 134 23.22 -6.75 -2.28
C GLU A 134 22.31 -5.79 -1.50
N VAL A 135 21.46 -5.06 -2.23
CA VAL A 135 20.54 -4.07 -1.66
C VAL A 135 19.19 -4.69 -1.26
N ILE A 136 18.67 -5.62 -2.05
CA ILE A 136 17.36 -6.25 -1.86
C ILE A 136 17.53 -7.69 -1.37
N GLU A 137 17.57 -7.84 -0.04
CA GLU A 137 17.81 -9.15 0.62
C GLU A 137 16.71 -10.19 0.37
N LYS A 138 15.46 -9.74 0.19
CA LYS A 138 14.28 -10.62 0.05
C LYS A 138 13.41 -10.18 -1.13
N PRO A 139 13.81 -10.50 -2.36
CA PRO A 139 13.03 -10.20 -3.55
C PRO A 139 11.62 -10.78 -3.45
N MET A 140 10.63 -10.05 -3.98
CA MET A 140 9.24 -10.48 -4.03
C MET A 140 8.53 -9.85 -5.23
N ASP A 141 7.62 -10.62 -5.81
CA ASP A 141 6.79 -10.24 -6.94
C ASP A 141 5.40 -10.89 -6.83
N PHE A 142 4.44 -10.41 -7.62
CA PHE A 142 3.07 -10.92 -7.63
C PHE A 142 2.99 -12.36 -8.16
N GLY A 143 3.85 -12.77 -9.09
CA GLY A 143 3.96 -14.16 -9.53
C GLY A 143 4.29 -15.09 -8.35
N THR A 144 5.32 -14.75 -7.59
CA THR A 144 5.73 -15.49 -6.38
C THR A 144 4.62 -15.50 -5.31
N ILE A 145 3.94 -14.38 -5.07
CA ILE A 145 2.82 -14.31 -4.12
C ILE A 145 1.67 -15.22 -4.59
N LYS A 146 1.34 -15.21 -5.88
CA LYS A 146 0.29 -16.06 -6.45
C LYS A 146 0.63 -17.54 -6.29
N SER A 147 1.87 -17.94 -6.56
CA SER A 147 2.30 -19.34 -6.35
C SER A 147 2.17 -19.76 -4.88
N LYS A 148 2.45 -18.86 -3.94
CA LYS A 148 2.24 -19.12 -2.50
C LYS A 148 0.76 -19.22 -2.14
N MET A 149 -0.11 -18.42 -2.76
CA MET A 149 -1.57 -18.51 -2.59
C MET A 149 -2.14 -19.86 -3.03
N GLU A 150 -1.64 -20.39 -4.15
CA GLU A 150 -2.17 -21.60 -4.78
C GLU A 150 -1.54 -22.90 -4.25
N ALA A 151 -0.55 -22.80 -3.36
CA ALA A 151 0.13 -23.95 -2.76
C ALA A 151 -0.87 -24.85 -1.99
N LYS A 152 -1.02 -26.10 -2.46
CA LYS A 152 -2.07 -27.04 -2.04
C LYS A 152 -1.84 -27.69 -0.67
N ASP A 153 -0.65 -27.60 -0.12
CA ASP A 153 -0.27 -28.22 1.15
C ASP A 153 -0.62 -27.36 2.39
N GLY A 154 -1.17 -26.17 2.18
CA GLY A 154 -1.50 -25.23 3.23
C GLY A 154 -0.27 -24.76 4.02
N THR A 155 0.96 -25.04 3.54
CA THR A 155 2.21 -24.61 4.19
C THR A 155 2.66 -23.23 3.71
N GLY A 156 2.13 -22.75 2.58
CA GLY A 156 2.53 -21.48 1.96
C GLY A 156 2.40 -20.23 2.84
N TYR A 157 1.61 -20.28 3.92
CA TYR A 157 1.37 -19.17 4.85
C TYR A 157 1.84 -19.43 6.28
N LYS A 158 2.72 -20.41 6.50
CA LYS A 158 3.13 -20.75 7.86
C LYS A 158 4.21 -19.83 8.43
N ASN A 159 4.92 -19.06 7.59
CA ASN A 159 6.06 -18.22 8.01
C ASN A 159 6.19 -16.94 7.15
N VAL A 160 5.20 -16.04 7.20
CA VAL A 160 5.47 -14.62 6.96
C VAL A 160 5.52 -13.92 8.30
#